data_AF-A0A3A8WTQ7-F1
#
_entry.id   AF-A0A3A8WTQ7-F1
#
_cell.length_a   1.000
_cell.length_b   1.000
_cell.length_c   1.000
_cell.angle_alpha   90.00
_cell.angle_beta   90.00
_cell.angle_gamma   90.00
#
_symmetry.space_group_name_H-M   'P 1'
#
loop_
_entity.id
_entity.type
_entity.pdbx_description
1 polymer ?
#
loop_
_entity_poly.entity_id
_entity_poly.type
_entity_poly.pdbx_seq_one_letter_code
_entity_poly.pdbx_strand_id
1 'polypeptide(L)'
;MDEKAKTLTNNCNFAGTSPIMAALPYPPIQVRERNLSYAGLLQIDYCGAVSELSAITQYINNENRLSYEKCPIAKTLLGIAMAEMMHLQKLGELICLLGGKLDFSAHHRDGKQHMWSPEYLTIPENTKKMLLADIESEKAAIRQYRMHMKAICDDCVNAVLARIIKDEEYHIMLLQWLLQEVSC
;
A
#
# COMPACT_ATOMS: atom_id res chain seq x y z
N MET A 1 45.12 -22.70 12.26
CA MET A 1 44.73 -22.15 10.95
C MET A 1 43.28 -21.74 11.10
N ASP A 2 43.04 -20.47 11.44
CA ASP A 2 41.68 -19.93 11.55
C ASP A 2 41.08 -19.84 10.15
N GLU A 3 40.21 -20.78 9.81
CA GLU A 3 39.21 -20.55 8.79
C GLU A 3 38.27 -19.46 9.33
N LYS A 4 38.58 -18.19 9.05
CA LYS A 4 37.59 -17.11 9.15
C LYS A 4 36.41 -17.51 8.28
N ALA A 5 35.36 -18.04 8.90
CA ALA A 5 34.10 -18.32 8.23
C ALA A 5 33.70 -17.08 7.42
N LYS A 6 33.57 -17.23 6.10
CA LYS A 6 33.13 -16.14 5.22
C LYS A 6 31.78 -15.64 5.74
N THR A 7 31.75 -14.42 6.26
CA THR A 7 30.50 -13.77 6.70
C THR A 7 29.63 -13.50 5.48
N LEU A 8 28.33 -13.81 5.59
CA LEU A 8 27.34 -13.36 4.60
C LEU A 8 26.98 -11.91 4.91
N THR A 9 27.16 -11.03 3.93
CA THR A 9 26.91 -9.59 4.07
C THR A 9 25.85 -9.13 3.08
N ASN A 10 24.82 -8.45 3.58
CA ASN A 10 23.86 -7.76 2.72
C ASN A 10 24.41 -6.37 2.34
N ASN A 11 24.72 -6.20 1.06
CA ASN A 11 25.29 -4.95 0.52
C ASN A 11 24.22 -4.06 -0.14
N CYS A 12 22.94 -4.37 -0.01
CA CYS A 12 21.89 -3.53 -0.57
C CYS A 12 21.78 -2.22 0.22
N ASN A 13 21.97 -1.11 -0.48
CA ASN A 13 21.94 0.22 0.12
C ASN A 13 20.68 0.98 -0.31
N PHE A 14 19.75 1.20 0.61
CA PHE A 14 18.50 1.93 0.37
C PHE A 14 18.61 3.46 0.45
N ALA A 15 19.78 4.01 0.77
CA ALA A 15 19.99 5.46 0.81
C ALA A 15 19.62 6.10 -0.54
N GLY A 16 18.85 7.18 -0.48
CA GLY A 16 18.36 7.90 -1.66
C GLY A 16 17.09 7.34 -2.31
N THR A 17 16.51 6.26 -1.76
CA THR A 17 15.18 5.78 -2.21
C THR A 17 14.13 6.85 -1.94
N SER A 18 13.24 7.07 -2.91
CA SER A 18 12.16 8.06 -2.86
C SER A 18 10.82 7.37 -3.12
N PRO A 19 9.70 7.95 -2.67
CA PRO A 19 8.37 7.40 -2.96
C PRO A 19 8.13 7.33 -4.46
N ILE A 20 7.60 6.20 -4.92
CA ILE A 20 7.23 5.98 -6.32
C ILE A 20 5.79 6.45 -6.48
N MET A 21 5.60 7.68 -6.90
CA MET A 21 4.28 8.25 -7.17
C MET A 21 4.23 8.78 -8.60
N ALA A 22 3.03 8.86 -9.17
CA ALA A 22 2.82 9.61 -10.39
C ALA A 22 3.20 11.09 -10.17
N ALA A 23 3.78 11.73 -11.20
CA ALA A 23 4.20 13.13 -11.15
C ALA A 23 2.99 14.09 -11.28
N LEU A 24 1.99 13.92 -10.43
CA LEU A 24 0.75 14.66 -10.38
C LEU A 24 0.51 15.19 -8.95
N PRO A 25 0.11 16.45 -8.78
CA PRO A 25 -0.14 17.01 -7.46
C PRO A 25 -1.33 16.32 -6.78
N TYR A 26 -1.28 16.24 -5.45
CA TYR A 26 -2.45 15.86 -4.66
C TYR A 26 -3.41 17.04 -4.53
N PRO A 27 -4.74 16.80 -4.59
CA PRO A 27 -5.71 17.82 -4.22
C PRO A 27 -5.60 18.15 -2.72
N PRO A 28 -6.17 19.28 -2.27
CA PRO A 28 -6.25 19.60 -0.85
C PRO A 28 -6.97 18.51 -0.05
N ILE A 29 -6.46 18.23 1.15
CA ILE A 29 -7.10 17.30 2.09
C ILE A 29 -8.23 18.04 2.81
N GLN A 30 -9.45 17.85 2.34
CA GLN A 30 -10.64 18.52 2.85
C GLN A 30 -11.88 17.64 2.66
N VAL A 31 -12.95 17.95 3.38
CA VAL A 31 -14.24 17.25 3.34
C VAL A 31 -15.36 18.30 3.33
N ARG A 32 -16.53 17.98 2.79
CA ARG A 32 -17.69 18.87 2.79
C ARG A 32 -18.32 19.01 4.16
N GLU A 33 -18.40 17.90 4.89
CA GLU A 33 -18.94 17.84 6.24
C GLU A 33 -18.43 16.59 6.98
N ARG A 34 -18.65 16.54 8.29
CA ARG A 34 -18.39 15.32 9.06
C ARG A 34 -19.38 14.23 8.63
N ASN A 35 -18.87 13.03 8.36
CA ASN A 35 -19.69 11.90 7.99
C ASN A 35 -19.03 10.59 8.44
N LEU A 36 -19.55 10.01 9.53
CA LEU A 36 -19.02 8.77 10.11
C LEU A 36 -19.19 7.56 9.18
N SER A 37 -20.19 7.57 8.30
CA SER A 37 -20.35 6.51 7.31
C SER A 37 -19.21 6.54 6.29
N TYR A 38 -18.80 7.72 5.84
CA TYR A 38 -17.66 7.86 4.92
C TYR A 38 -16.35 7.54 5.61
N ALA A 39 -16.18 7.98 6.86
CA ALA A 39 -15.02 7.61 7.66
C ALA A 39 -14.89 6.09 7.81
N GLY A 40 -15.99 5.38 8.03
CA GLY A 40 -16.02 3.92 8.11
C GLY A 40 -15.60 3.23 6.81
N LEU A 41 -15.96 3.77 5.64
CA LEU A 41 -15.48 3.27 4.35
C LEU A 41 -13.96 3.48 4.21
N LEU A 42 -13.47 4.67 4.53
CA LEU A 42 -12.03 4.97 4.46
C LEU A 42 -11.22 4.18 5.49
N GLN A 43 -11.78 3.81 6.64
CA GLN A 43 -11.12 2.92 7.59
C GLN A 43 -10.82 1.54 6.97
N ILE A 44 -11.70 1.04 6.09
CA ILE A 44 -11.45 -0.21 5.34
C ILE A 44 -10.26 -0.03 4.40
N ASP A 45 -10.17 1.09 3.69
CA ASP A 45 -9.02 1.42 2.84
C ASP A 45 -7.73 1.65 3.66
N TYR A 46 -7.86 2.14 4.88
CA TYR A 46 -6.74 2.45 5.78
C TYR A 46 -6.13 1.20 6.41
N CYS A 47 -6.95 0.31 6.98
CA CYS A 47 -6.48 -0.84 7.77
C CYS A 47 -7.31 -2.13 7.63
N GLY A 48 -8.11 -2.27 6.56
CA GLY A 48 -8.77 -3.53 6.21
C GLY A 48 -7.82 -4.56 5.58
N ALA A 49 -8.38 -5.67 5.08
CA ALA A 49 -7.60 -6.71 4.41
C ALA A 49 -6.95 -6.22 3.11
N VAL A 50 -7.73 -5.53 2.27
CA VAL A 50 -7.23 -4.74 1.13
C VAL A 50 -7.13 -3.30 1.62
N SER A 51 -5.93 -2.86 1.97
CA SER A 51 -5.69 -1.55 2.56
C SER A 51 -4.26 -1.09 2.37
N GLU A 52 -4.03 0.21 2.59
CA GLU A 52 -2.71 0.81 2.58
C GLU A 52 -1.79 0.19 3.63
N LEU A 53 -2.30 -0.10 4.83
CA LEU A 53 -1.51 -0.75 5.88
C LEU A 53 -1.07 -2.17 5.48
N SER A 54 -1.97 -2.93 4.85
CA SER A 54 -1.63 -4.25 4.32
C SER A 54 -0.63 -4.17 3.18
N ALA A 55 -0.77 -3.20 2.27
CA ALA A 55 0.15 -3.00 1.15
C ALA A 55 1.57 -2.65 1.65
N ILE A 56 1.69 -1.65 2.55
CA ILE A 56 2.97 -1.26 3.17
C ILE A 56 3.68 -2.47 3.78
N THR A 57 2.98 -3.22 4.62
CA THR A 57 3.57 -4.34 5.36
C THR A 57 3.92 -5.52 4.45
N GLN A 58 3.16 -5.75 3.37
CA GLN A 58 3.51 -6.72 2.33
C GLN A 58 4.77 -6.30 1.56
N TYR A 59 4.85 -5.05 1.10
CA TYR A 59 6.02 -4.55 0.39
C TYR A 59 7.28 -4.56 1.25
N ILE A 60 7.18 -4.13 2.52
CA ILE A 60 8.30 -4.20 3.47
C ILE A 60 8.74 -5.66 3.71
N ASN A 61 7.81 -6.61 3.80
CA ASN A 61 8.19 -8.01 3.94
C ASN A 61 8.94 -8.52 2.70
N ASN A 62 8.39 -8.23 1.51
CA ASN A 62 8.97 -8.67 0.24
C ASN A 62 10.35 -8.04 0.02
N GLU A 63 10.51 -6.73 0.20
CA GLU A 63 11.80 -6.07 0.00
C GLU A 63 12.88 -6.61 0.93
N ASN A 64 12.57 -6.83 2.22
CA ASN A 64 13.55 -7.33 3.18
C ASN A 64 14.11 -8.69 2.76
N ARG A 65 13.22 -9.56 2.27
CA ARG A 65 13.57 -10.92 1.81
C ARG A 65 14.30 -10.93 0.47
N LEU A 66 14.16 -9.87 -0.33
CA LEU A 66 14.83 -9.72 -1.61
C LEU A 66 16.12 -8.90 -1.52
N SER A 67 16.31 -8.11 -0.47
CA SER A 67 17.40 -7.14 -0.35
C SER A 67 18.78 -7.76 -0.57
N TYR A 68 19.02 -8.96 -0.03
CA TYR A 68 20.30 -9.66 -0.15
C TYR A 68 20.64 -10.10 -1.58
N GLU A 69 19.65 -10.55 -2.36
CA GLU A 69 19.87 -11.21 -3.65
C GLU A 69 19.42 -10.38 -4.86
N LYS A 70 18.40 -9.53 -4.67
CA LYS A 70 17.70 -8.81 -5.73
C LYS A 70 17.50 -7.34 -5.33
N CYS A 71 18.58 -6.70 -4.92
CA CYS A 71 18.57 -5.33 -4.42
C CYS A 71 17.83 -4.30 -5.31
N PRO A 72 17.94 -4.31 -6.66
CA PRO A 72 17.16 -3.38 -7.50
C PRO A 72 15.63 -3.56 -7.36
N ILE A 73 15.17 -4.81 -7.24
CA ILE A 73 13.75 -5.11 -7.01
C ILE A 73 13.36 -4.64 -5.62
N ALA A 74 14.15 -4.97 -4.59
CA ALA A 74 13.89 -4.56 -3.21
C ALA A 74 13.78 -3.03 -3.08
N LYS A 75 14.66 -2.26 -3.73
CA LYS A 75 14.58 -0.79 -3.76
C LYS A 75 13.29 -0.28 -4.40
N THR A 76 12.84 -0.92 -5.48
CA THR A 76 11.59 -0.54 -6.14
C THR A 76 10.41 -0.81 -5.22
N LEU A 77 10.36 -1.98 -4.58
CA LEU A 77 9.32 -2.32 -3.61
C LEU A 77 9.31 -1.38 -2.40
N LEU A 78 10.49 -0.98 -1.88
CA LEU A 78 10.57 0.02 -0.82
C LEU A 78 10.03 1.39 -1.31
N GLY A 79 10.35 1.79 -2.53
CA GLY A 79 9.82 3.02 -3.12
C GLY A 79 8.29 3.02 -3.24
N ILE A 80 7.69 1.88 -3.58
CA ILE A 80 6.23 1.70 -3.56
C ILE A 80 5.70 1.76 -2.12
N ALA A 81 6.29 1.02 -1.18
CA ALA A 81 5.91 1.07 0.23
C ALA A 81 5.92 2.50 0.81
N MET A 82 6.87 3.34 0.37
CA MET A 82 6.93 4.75 0.73
C MET A 82 5.76 5.58 0.17
N ALA A 83 5.28 5.26 -1.04
CA ALA A 83 4.07 5.86 -1.59
C ALA A 83 2.83 5.43 -0.80
N GLU A 84 2.70 4.14 -0.47
CA GLU A 84 1.58 3.64 0.35
C GLU A 84 1.54 4.26 1.75
N MET A 85 2.70 4.54 2.36
CA MET A 85 2.76 5.30 3.62
C MET A 85 2.15 6.70 3.48
N MET A 86 2.31 7.34 2.32
CA MET A 86 1.69 8.63 2.03
C MET A 86 0.18 8.50 1.77
N HIS A 87 -0.26 7.43 1.10
CA HIS A 87 -1.68 7.11 0.93
C HIS A 87 -2.36 6.89 2.29
N LEU A 88 -1.78 6.05 3.14
CA LEU A 88 -2.23 5.78 4.50
C LEU A 88 -2.37 7.07 5.30
N GLN A 89 -1.36 7.96 5.26
CA GLN A 89 -1.43 9.26 5.95
C GLN A 89 -2.63 10.08 5.47
N LYS A 90 -2.83 10.19 4.15
CA LYS A 90 -3.93 11.00 3.57
C LYS A 90 -5.30 10.46 3.94
N LEU A 91 -5.47 9.13 3.90
CA LEU A 91 -6.70 8.50 4.36
C LEU A 91 -6.93 8.78 5.85
N GLY A 92 -5.88 8.72 6.67
CA GLY A 92 -5.95 9.04 8.09
C GLY A 92 -6.40 10.48 8.36
N GLU A 93 -5.86 11.44 7.61
CA GLU A 93 -6.26 12.84 7.68
C GLU A 93 -7.74 13.03 7.28
N LEU A 94 -8.19 12.37 6.19
CA LEU A 94 -9.60 12.40 5.77
C LEU A 94 -10.53 11.76 6.81
N ILE A 95 -10.16 10.61 7.38
CA ILE A 95 -10.94 9.94 8.45
C ILE A 95 -11.13 10.88 9.63
N CYS A 96 -10.07 11.57 10.07
CA CYS A 96 -10.14 12.54 11.15
C CYS A 96 -11.07 13.73 10.81
N LEU A 97 -10.96 14.27 9.59
CA LEU A 97 -11.82 15.38 9.15
C LEU A 97 -13.30 15.00 9.06
N LEU A 98 -13.59 13.78 8.62
CA LEU A 98 -14.94 13.19 8.60
C LEU A 98 -15.50 12.93 10.01
N GLY A 99 -14.71 13.12 11.06
CA GLY A 99 -15.09 12.89 12.46
C GLY A 99 -14.93 11.44 12.90
N GLY A 100 -14.29 10.59 12.09
CA GLY A 100 -13.95 9.22 12.46
C GLY A 100 -12.80 9.15 13.46
N LYS A 101 -12.67 8.00 14.10
CA LYS A 101 -11.56 7.68 15.00
C LYS A 101 -10.54 6.82 14.25
N LEU A 102 -9.25 7.12 14.43
CA LEU A 102 -8.17 6.24 14.03
C LEU A 102 -7.84 5.30 15.19
N ASP A 103 -8.35 4.09 15.11
CA ASP A 103 -7.73 2.91 15.68
C ASP A 103 -7.50 1.94 14.50
N PHE A 104 -6.50 1.05 14.58
CA PHE A 104 -6.15 0.11 13.50
C PHE A 104 -7.22 -0.99 13.37
N SER A 105 -8.47 -0.59 13.23
CA SER A 105 -9.66 -1.39 13.09
C SER A 105 -10.58 -0.83 12.02
N ALA A 106 -11.23 -1.72 11.28
CA ALA A 106 -12.25 -1.35 10.31
C ALA A 106 -13.57 -2.07 10.63
N HIS A 107 -14.69 -1.46 10.27
CA HIS A 107 -16.01 -2.10 10.36
C HIS A 107 -16.27 -2.89 9.08
N HIS A 108 -16.33 -4.21 9.20
CA HIS A 108 -16.59 -5.08 8.06
C HIS A 108 -18.10 -5.26 7.82
N ARG A 109 -18.44 -5.87 6.69
CA ARG A 109 -19.83 -6.13 6.28
C ARG A 109 -20.62 -7.01 7.25
N ASP A 110 -19.93 -7.72 8.14
CA ASP A 110 -20.53 -8.51 9.23
C ASP A 110 -20.99 -7.65 10.42
N GLY A 111 -20.81 -6.33 10.33
CA GLY A 111 -21.18 -5.38 11.38
C GLY A 111 -20.21 -5.37 12.56
N LYS A 112 -19.12 -6.13 12.51
CA LYS A 112 -18.11 -6.19 13.57
C LYS A 112 -16.92 -5.31 13.21
N GLN A 113 -16.31 -4.76 14.27
CA GLN A 113 -15.03 -4.12 14.18
C GLN A 113 -13.94 -5.19 14.25
N HIS A 114 -13.08 -5.22 13.24
CA HIS A 114 -11.92 -6.13 13.19
C HIS A 114 -10.65 -5.31 13.27
N MET A 115 -9.76 -5.68 14.18
CA MET A 115 -8.40 -5.13 14.22
C MET A 115 -7.61 -5.66 13.02
N TRP A 116 -6.77 -4.81 12.44
CA TRP A 116 -5.83 -5.25 11.41
C TRP A 116 -4.95 -6.38 11.96
N SER A 117 -4.79 -7.43 11.16
CA SER A 117 -4.05 -8.63 11.53
C SER A 117 -3.07 -8.99 10.40
N PRO A 118 -1.86 -9.48 10.72
CA PRO A 118 -0.92 -10.00 9.72
C PRO A 118 -1.51 -11.15 8.87
N GLU A 119 -2.63 -11.75 9.27
CA GLU A 119 -3.34 -12.76 8.47
C GLU A 119 -3.85 -12.24 7.12
N TYR A 120 -3.91 -10.91 6.93
CA TYR A 120 -4.28 -10.29 5.67
C TYR A 120 -3.17 -10.34 4.62
N LEU A 121 -1.93 -10.65 5.02
CA LEU A 121 -0.78 -10.61 4.14
C LEU A 121 -0.65 -11.89 3.31
N THR A 122 -0.31 -11.72 2.02
CA THR A 122 0.09 -12.83 1.16
C THR A 122 1.61 -12.88 1.08
N ILE A 123 2.22 -13.87 1.73
CA ILE A 123 3.69 -13.96 1.91
C ILE A 123 4.26 -15.17 1.15
N PRO A 124 4.32 -15.14 -0.19
CA PRO A 124 4.89 -16.24 -0.97
C PRO A 124 6.43 -16.22 -0.88
N GLU A 125 7.07 -17.36 -1.13
CA GLU A 125 8.55 -17.46 -1.08
C GLU A 125 9.26 -17.03 -2.36
N ASN A 126 8.61 -17.19 -3.51
CA ASN A 126 9.22 -16.95 -4.79
C ASN A 126 8.97 -15.51 -5.28
N THR A 127 10.00 -14.82 -5.78
CA THR A 127 9.92 -13.43 -6.29
C THR A 127 8.79 -13.22 -7.30
N LYS A 128 8.59 -14.16 -8.25
CA LYS A 128 7.51 -14.06 -9.24
C LYS A 128 6.13 -14.07 -8.57
N LYS A 129 5.96 -14.91 -7.56
CA LYS A 129 4.70 -14.98 -6.78
C LYS A 129 4.50 -13.75 -5.91
N MET A 130 5.57 -13.17 -5.35
CA MET A 130 5.51 -11.89 -4.61
C MET A 130 4.96 -10.79 -5.53
N LEU A 131 5.59 -10.58 -6.69
CA LEU A 131 5.17 -9.55 -7.64
C LEU A 131 3.73 -9.76 -8.15
N LEU A 132 3.32 -11.03 -8.37
CA LEU A 132 1.94 -11.33 -8.72
C LEU A 132 0.95 -11.00 -7.60
N ALA A 133 1.29 -11.29 -6.34
CA ALA A 133 0.47 -10.94 -5.19
C ALA A 133 0.35 -9.42 -5.02
N ASP A 134 1.46 -8.69 -5.20
CA ASP A 134 1.49 -7.22 -5.17
C ASP A 134 0.58 -6.63 -6.27
N ILE A 135 0.70 -7.10 -7.53
CA ILE A 135 -0.17 -6.67 -8.63
C ILE A 135 -1.66 -6.90 -8.33
N GLU A 136 -2.01 -8.06 -7.75
CA GLU A 136 -3.40 -8.35 -7.42
C GLU A 136 -3.89 -7.52 -6.22
N SER A 137 -3.01 -7.19 -5.27
CA SER A 137 -3.30 -6.25 -4.18
C SER A 137 -3.64 -4.87 -4.72
N GLU A 138 -2.81 -4.31 -5.62
CA GLU A 138 -3.05 -3.01 -6.24
C GLU A 138 -4.36 -2.96 -7.02
N LYS A 139 -4.62 -4.00 -7.83
CA LYS A 139 -5.89 -4.11 -8.55
C LYS A 139 -7.08 -4.21 -7.60
N ALA A 140 -6.92 -4.85 -6.44
CA ALA A 140 -7.96 -4.93 -5.44
C ALA A 140 -8.21 -3.57 -4.77
N ALA A 141 -7.15 -2.83 -4.43
CA ALA A 141 -7.23 -1.47 -3.89
C ALA A 141 -7.98 -0.53 -4.85
N ILE A 142 -7.61 -0.52 -6.14
CA ILE A 142 -8.32 0.28 -7.16
C ILE A 142 -9.80 -0.07 -7.23
N ARG A 143 -10.16 -1.37 -7.21
CA ARG A 143 -11.57 -1.80 -7.23
C ARG A 143 -12.30 -1.33 -5.98
N GLN A 144 -11.66 -1.40 -4.82
CA GLN A 144 -12.23 -0.98 -3.54
C GLN A 144 -12.45 0.54 -3.50
N TYR A 145 -11.46 1.33 -3.89
CA TYR A 145 -11.59 2.78 -4.02
C TYR A 145 -12.73 3.16 -4.98
N ARG A 146 -12.81 2.54 -6.16
CA ARG A 146 -13.90 2.81 -7.11
C ARG A 146 -15.28 2.42 -6.57
N MET A 147 -15.37 1.44 -5.67
CA MET A 147 -16.60 1.07 -4.99
C MET A 147 -16.96 2.11 -3.92
N HIS A 148 -16.00 2.52 -3.08
CA HIS A 148 -16.22 3.54 -2.06
C HIS A 148 -16.58 4.90 -2.66
N MET A 149 -15.94 5.31 -3.76
CA MET A 149 -16.27 6.53 -4.48
C MET A 149 -17.72 6.58 -5.00
N LYS A 150 -18.36 5.43 -5.25
CA LYS A 150 -19.78 5.37 -5.63
C LYS A 150 -20.72 5.56 -4.44
N ALA A 151 -20.25 5.29 -3.22
CA ALA A 151 -21.02 5.43 -1.98
C ALA A 151 -20.78 6.79 -1.29
N ILE A 152 -19.66 7.44 -1.60
CA ILE A 152 -19.25 8.73 -1.03
C ILE A 152 -19.77 9.85 -1.94
N CYS A 153 -20.71 10.65 -1.45
CA CYS A 153 -21.23 11.85 -2.11
C CYS A 153 -20.48 13.11 -1.66
N ASP A 154 -19.16 13.01 -1.50
CA ASP A 154 -18.25 14.10 -1.16
C ASP A 154 -17.18 14.19 -2.25
N ASP A 155 -17.23 15.26 -3.04
CA ASP A 155 -16.33 15.47 -4.17
C ASP A 155 -14.87 15.73 -3.74
N CYS A 156 -14.65 16.27 -2.54
CA CYS A 156 -13.32 16.49 -2.00
C CYS A 156 -12.64 15.16 -1.65
N VAL A 157 -13.37 14.26 -0.96
CA VAL A 157 -12.88 12.92 -0.65
C VAL A 157 -12.62 12.15 -1.94
N ASN A 158 -13.58 12.15 -2.88
CA ASN A 158 -13.45 11.45 -4.15
C ASN A 158 -12.28 11.97 -5.00
N ALA A 159 -11.92 13.25 -4.91
CA ALA A 159 -10.74 13.78 -5.60
C ALA A 159 -9.43 13.18 -5.07
N VAL A 160 -9.30 12.99 -3.74
CA VAL A 160 -8.13 12.35 -3.14
C VAL A 160 -8.07 10.87 -3.53
N LEU A 161 -9.18 10.13 -3.44
CA LEU A 161 -9.24 8.72 -3.84
C LEU A 161 -8.92 8.52 -5.32
N ALA A 162 -9.43 9.39 -6.19
CA ALA A 162 -9.12 9.37 -7.62
C ALA A 162 -7.63 9.61 -7.89
N ARG A 163 -6.96 10.43 -7.06
CA ARG A 163 -5.52 10.65 -7.15
C ARG A 163 -4.73 9.45 -6.66
N ILE A 164 -5.11 8.81 -5.55
CA ILE A 164 -4.47 7.57 -5.06
C ILE A 164 -4.54 6.49 -6.14
N ILE A 165 -5.70 6.29 -6.79
CA ILE A 165 -5.85 5.34 -7.91
C ILE A 165 -4.80 5.56 -9.02
N LYS A 166 -4.34 6.79 -9.26
CA LYS A 166 -3.30 7.07 -10.26
C LYS A 166 -1.91 6.60 -9.83
N ASP A 167 -1.62 6.59 -8.53
CA ASP A 167 -0.41 5.98 -7.99
C ASP A 167 -0.52 4.44 -8.09
N GLU A 168 -1.67 3.84 -7.79
CA GLU A 168 -1.84 2.37 -7.90
C GLU A 168 -1.75 1.87 -9.36
N GLU A 169 -2.31 2.63 -10.31
CA GLU A 169 -2.15 2.35 -11.74
C GLU A 169 -0.67 2.39 -12.15
N TYR A 170 0.12 3.29 -11.56
CA TYR A 170 1.56 3.40 -11.79
C TYR A 170 2.35 2.28 -11.12
N HIS A 171 1.99 1.89 -9.89
CA HIS A 171 2.55 0.75 -9.18
C HIS A 171 2.36 -0.54 -9.98
N ILE A 172 1.15 -0.81 -10.47
CA ILE A 172 0.87 -1.98 -11.33
C ILE A 172 1.78 -2.01 -12.56
N MET A 173 1.96 -0.87 -13.22
CA MET A 173 2.83 -0.78 -14.41
C MET A 173 4.27 -1.18 -14.08
N LEU A 174 4.82 -0.69 -12.97
CA LEU A 174 6.19 -1.01 -12.54
C LEU A 174 6.33 -2.47 -12.10
N LEU A 175 5.36 -2.99 -11.35
CA LEU A 175 5.34 -4.39 -10.92
C LEU A 175 5.24 -5.35 -12.11
N GLN A 176 4.46 -4.99 -13.14
CA GLN A 176 4.38 -5.76 -14.39
C GLN A 176 5.72 -5.77 -15.14
N TRP A 177 6.43 -4.65 -15.16
CA TRP A 177 7.77 -4.57 -15.74
C TRP A 177 8.75 -5.48 -14.97
N LEU A 178 8.78 -5.39 -13.63
CA LEU A 178 9.60 -6.27 -12.79
C LEU A 178 9.25 -7.75 -12.99
N LEU A 179 7.97 -8.08 -13.18
CA LEU A 179 7.50 -9.44 -13.39
C LEU A 179 8.04 -10.06 -14.70
N GLN A 180 8.17 -9.24 -15.74
CA GLN A 180 8.79 -9.64 -17.01
C GLN A 180 10.27 -9.93 -16.82
N GLU A 181 11.01 -9.04 -16.14
CA GLU A 181 12.44 -9.20 -15.86
C GLU A 181 12.77 -10.49 -15.08
N VAL A 182 11.91 -10.90 -14.14
CA VAL A 182 12.13 -12.14 -13.36
C VAL A 182 11.58 -13.41 -14.03
N SER A 183 10.89 -13.28 -15.16
CA SER A 183 10.34 -14.42 -15.91
C SER A 183 11.18 -14.83 -17.12
N CYS A 184 12.16 -14.01 -17.49
CA CYS A 184 13.20 -14.31 -18.48
C CYS A 184 14.31 -15.17 -17.85
#